data_AF-A0A974Y2K4-F1
#
_entry.id   AF-A0A974Y2K4-F1
#
_cell.length_a   1.000
_cell.length_b   1.000
_cell.length_c   1.000
_cell.angle_alpha   90.00
_cell.angle_beta   90.00
_cell.angle_gamma   90.00
#
_symmetry.space_group_name_H-M   'P 1'
#
loop_
_entity.id
_entity.type
_entity.pdbx_description
1 polymer ?
#
loop_
_entity_poly.entity_id
_entity_poly.type
_entity_poly.pdbx_seq_one_letter_code
_entity_poly.pdbx_strand_id
1 'polypeptide(L)'
;MLNKTFIRFFLYFFLTPLCIGIIVLAIGLINNLKIDSIVSFLFIIAIVGWSLTMGMLGYFYASPETYYLSKEQYKLSDIELKAKSFKYDIVNKNGNEIIISSSNKLMDWFYGKIYIKNTDDKIVITAARNILFKYFRPIQNNMIIR
;
A
#
# COMPACT_ATOMS: atom_id res chain seq x y z
N MET A 1 -6.42 11.25 -6.47
CA MET A 1 -5.35 10.33 -5.99
C MET A 1 -5.27 9.03 -6.79
N LEU A 2 -6.33 8.61 -7.49
CA LEU A 2 -6.46 7.31 -8.19
C LEU A 2 -5.28 6.95 -9.11
N ASN A 3 -4.85 7.85 -10.01
CA ASN A 3 -3.72 7.57 -10.91
C ASN A 3 -2.36 7.50 -10.20
N LYS A 4 -2.17 8.25 -9.09
CA LYS A 4 -0.86 8.34 -8.44
C LYS A 4 -0.49 7.00 -7.78
N THR A 5 -1.44 6.30 -7.19
CA THR A 5 -1.21 5.00 -6.54
C THR A 5 -0.88 3.92 -7.57
N PHE A 6 -1.67 3.81 -8.64
CA PHE A 6 -1.38 2.88 -9.75
C PHE A 6 0.04 3.10 -10.29
N ILE A 7 0.41 4.35 -10.58
CA ILE A 7 1.73 4.71 -11.11
C ILE A 7 2.86 4.30 -10.15
N ARG A 8 2.69 4.48 -8.83
CA ARG A 8 3.72 4.08 -7.84
C ARG A 8 3.98 2.57 -7.88
N PHE A 9 2.92 1.77 -7.85
CA PHE A 9 3.03 0.31 -7.92
C PHE A 9 3.60 -0.13 -9.27
N PHE A 10 3.08 0.39 -10.38
CA PHE A 10 3.59 0.11 -11.72
C PHE A 10 5.09 0.41 -11.81
N LEU A 11 5.53 1.61 -11.45
CA LEU A 11 6.93 2.02 -11.56
C LEU A 11 7.84 1.14 -10.69
N TYR A 12 7.43 0.80 -9.47
CA TYR A 12 8.23 -0.06 -8.61
C TYR A 12 8.43 -1.46 -9.20
N PHE A 13 7.35 -2.06 -9.70
CA PHE A 13 7.39 -3.40 -10.30
C PHE A 13 7.95 -3.41 -11.72
N PHE A 14 8.01 -2.27 -12.40
CA PHE A 14 8.64 -2.11 -13.70
C PHE A 14 10.15 -1.90 -13.60
N LEU A 15 10.58 -0.95 -12.76
CA LEU A 15 11.98 -0.55 -12.66
C LEU A 15 12.86 -1.66 -12.07
N THR A 16 12.36 -2.42 -11.10
CA THR A 16 13.14 -3.48 -10.45
C THR A 16 13.61 -4.55 -11.46
N PRO A 17 12.72 -5.24 -12.21
CA PRO A 17 13.13 -6.20 -13.22
C PRO A 17 13.81 -5.55 -14.43
N LEU A 18 13.48 -4.31 -14.78
CA LEU A 18 14.18 -3.58 -15.85
C LEU A 18 15.67 -3.39 -15.51
N CYS A 19 15.98 -2.94 -14.29
CA CYS A 19 17.36 -2.78 -13.83
C CYS A 19 18.11 -4.11 -13.81
N ILE A 20 17.46 -5.19 -13.35
CA ILE A 20 18.05 -6.55 -13.39
C ILE A 20 18.32 -6.95 -14.84
N GLY A 21 17.37 -6.73 -15.74
CA GLY A 21 17.51 -7.01 -17.17
C GLY A 21 18.71 -6.26 -17.78
N ILE A 22 18.85 -4.97 -17.50
CA ILE A 22 19.99 -4.16 -17.97
C ILE A 22 21.32 -4.71 -17.44
N ILE A 23 21.38 -5.11 -16.17
CA ILE A 23 22.60 -5.71 -15.59
C ILE A 23 22.96 -7.02 -16.30
N VAL A 24 21.97 -7.89 -16.55
CA VAL A 24 22.18 -9.15 -17.27
C VAL A 24 22.65 -8.90 -18.70
N LEU A 25 22.06 -7.93 -19.40
CA LEU A 25 22.49 -7.52 -20.75
C LEU A 25 23.94 -7.02 -20.74
N ALA A 26 24.31 -6.19 -19.77
CA ALA A 26 25.67 -5.67 -19.64
C ALA A 26 26.70 -6.79 -19.39
N ILE A 27 26.40 -7.72 -18.47
CA ILE A 27 27.27 -8.88 -18.20
C ILE A 27 27.35 -9.79 -19.44
N GLY A 28 26.23 -9.98 -20.14
CA GLY A 28 26.18 -10.77 -21.37
C GLY A 28 27.05 -10.18 -22.48
N LEU A 29 27.01 -8.86 -22.66
CA LEU A 29 27.86 -8.14 -23.62
C LEU A 29 29.35 -8.31 -23.29
N ILE A 30 29.72 -8.21 -22.01
CA ILE A 30 31.12 -8.43 -21.56
C ILE A 30 31.59 -9.86 -21.89
N ASN A 31 30.69 -10.84 -21.82
CA ASN A 31 30.99 -12.26 -22.08
C ASN A 31 30.73 -12.71 -23.53
N ASN A 32 30.49 -11.78 -24.47
CA ASN A 32 30.15 -12.08 -25.87
C ASN A 32 28.97 -13.05 -26.05
N LEU A 33 28.01 -13.04 -25.11
CA LEU A 33 26.79 -13.83 -25.23
C LEU A 33 25.84 -13.17 -26.24
N LYS A 34 25.40 -13.95 -27.25
CA LYS A 34 24.35 -13.51 -28.17
C LYS A 34 22.99 -13.72 -27.52
N ILE A 35 22.24 -12.63 -27.39
CA ILE A 35 20.87 -12.67 -26.90
C ILE A 35 19.94 -12.56 -28.09
N ASP A 36 19.05 -13.54 -28.23
CA ASP A 36 18.04 -13.56 -29.27
C ASP A 36 17.07 -12.38 -29.08
N SER A 37 16.76 -11.68 -30.18
CA SER A 37 15.85 -10.54 -30.17
C SER A 37 14.43 -10.95 -29.80
N ILE A 38 14.00 -12.16 -30.16
CA ILE A 38 12.68 -12.70 -29.80
C ILE A 38 12.59 -12.91 -28.29
N VAL A 39 13.62 -13.50 -27.69
CA VAL A 39 13.67 -13.72 -26.23
C VAL A 39 13.65 -12.38 -25.49
N SER A 40 14.40 -11.41 -25.97
CA SER A 40 14.42 -10.05 -25.40
C SER A 40 13.04 -9.39 -25.46
N PHE A 41 12.35 -9.52 -26.60
CA PHE A 41 11.01 -8.97 -26.79
C PHE A 41 9.98 -9.60 -25.84
N LEU A 42 9.99 -10.94 -25.70
CA LEU A 42 9.12 -11.65 -24.77
C LEU A 42 9.36 -11.21 -23.31
N PHE A 43 10.63 -11.01 -22.92
CA PHE A 43 10.98 -10.50 -21.61
C PHE A 43 10.39 -9.11 -21.34
N ILE A 44 10.48 -8.19 -22.32
CA ILE A 44 9.92 -6.84 -22.18
C ILE A 44 8.40 -6.91 -22.01
N ILE A 45 7.70 -7.70 -22.82
CA ILE A 45 6.24 -7.89 -22.68
C ILE A 45 5.89 -8.46 -21.31
N ALA A 46 6.62 -9.46 -20.83
CA ALA A 46 6.38 -10.06 -19.53
C ALA A 46 6.57 -9.05 -18.38
N ILE A 47 7.61 -8.21 -18.44
CA ILE A 47 7.87 -7.15 -17.46
C ILE A 47 6.73 -6.13 -17.47
N VAL A 48 6.34 -5.65 -18.65
CA VAL A 48 5.26 -4.66 -18.79
C VAL A 48 3.94 -5.25 -18.29
N GLY A 49 3.59 -6.45 -18.73
CA GLY A 49 2.36 -7.16 -18.33
C GLY A 49 2.29 -7.37 -16.82
N TRP A 50 3.35 -7.89 -16.21
CA TRP A 50 3.44 -8.06 -14.76
C TRP A 50 3.30 -6.74 -14.00
N SER A 51 3.97 -5.69 -14.47
CA SER A 51 3.94 -4.36 -13.84
C SER A 51 2.56 -3.74 -13.93
N LEU A 52 1.84 -3.93 -15.04
CA LEU A 52 0.45 -3.49 -15.19
C LEU A 52 -0.46 -4.24 -14.22
N THR A 53 -0.36 -5.57 -14.14
CA THR A 53 -1.14 -6.39 -13.20
C THR A 53 -0.88 -5.95 -11.75
N MET A 54 0.38 -5.78 -11.36
CA MET A 54 0.73 -5.32 -10.01
C MET A 54 0.30 -3.87 -9.76
N GLY A 55 0.37 -3.01 -10.76
CA GLY A 55 -0.19 -1.65 -10.71
C GLY A 55 -1.68 -1.68 -10.37
N MET A 56 -2.47 -2.52 -11.05
CA MET A 56 -3.91 -2.66 -10.82
C MET A 56 -4.23 -3.26 -9.45
N LEU A 57 -3.54 -4.34 -9.06
CA LEU A 57 -3.73 -4.96 -7.74
C LEU A 57 -3.35 -3.98 -6.62
N GLY A 58 -2.18 -3.35 -6.72
CA GLY A 58 -1.71 -2.36 -5.76
C GLY A 58 -2.68 -1.20 -5.63
N TYR A 59 -3.20 -0.70 -6.76
CA TYR A 59 -4.26 0.30 -6.77
C TYR A 59 -5.51 -0.14 -6.01
N PHE A 60 -6.01 -1.36 -6.24
CA PHE A 60 -7.17 -1.89 -5.52
C PHE A 60 -6.91 -2.01 -4.00
N TYR A 61 -5.75 -2.54 -3.61
CA TYR A 61 -5.38 -2.72 -2.21
C TYR A 61 -5.06 -1.42 -1.47
N ALA A 62 -4.57 -0.41 -2.17
CA ALA A 62 -4.27 0.90 -1.61
C ALA A 62 -5.40 1.91 -1.81
N SER A 63 -6.53 1.49 -2.39
CA SER A 63 -7.73 2.33 -2.47
C SER A 63 -8.18 2.69 -1.06
N PRO A 64 -8.47 3.99 -0.79
CA PRO A 64 -8.92 4.41 0.52
C PRO A 64 -10.30 3.82 0.81
N GLU A 65 -10.47 3.34 2.03
CA GLU A 65 -11.73 2.86 2.57
C GLU A 65 -11.89 3.43 3.98
N THR A 66 -13.13 3.49 4.47
CA THR A 66 -13.45 4.12 5.76
C THR A 66 -14.24 3.16 6.62
N TYR A 67 -13.73 2.86 7.81
CA TYR A 67 -14.42 2.08 8.83
C TYR A 67 -15.01 2.98 9.91
N TYR A 68 -16.20 2.62 10.38
CA TYR A 68 -16.92 3.33 11.44
C TYR A 68 -17.04 2.42 12.65
N LEU A 69 -16.42 2.79 13.76
CA LEU A 69 -16.43 2.04 15.02
C LEU A 69 -17.26 2.78 16.06
N SER A 70 -18.21 2.08 16.69
CA SER A 70 -18.96 2.62 17.83
C SER A 70 -18.05 2.74 19.05
N LYS A 71 -18.11 3.88 19.75
CA LYS A 71 -17.37 4.09 21.00
C LYS A 71 -17.85 3.23 22.16
N GLU A 72 -19.05 2.66 22.07
CA GLU A 72 -19.57 1.73 23.08
C GLU A 72 -18.71 0.44 23.14
N GLN A 73 -18.11 0.07 22.01
CA GLN A 73 -17.35 -1.18 21.87
C GLN A 73 -15.84 -0.96 21.74
N TYR A 74 -15.41 0.22 21.29
CA TYR A 74 -14.01 0.49 20.97
C TYR A 74 -13.52 1.79 21.62
N LYS A 75 -12.35 1.72 22.28
CA LYS A 75 -11.67 2.92 22.80
C LYS A 75 -10.60 3.39 21.82
N LEU A 76 -10.41 4.70 21.74
CA LEU A 76 -9.39 5.32 20.89
C LEU A 76 -7.98 4.85 21.26
N SER A 77 -7.70 4.66 22.56
CA SER A 77 -6.43 4.13 23.07
C SER A 77 -6.08 2.77 22.49
N ASP A 78 -7.06 1.90 22.31
CA ASP A 78 -6.84 0.53 21.84
C ASP A 78 -6.48 0.53 20.35
N ILE A 79 -7.08 1.46 19.59
CA ILE A 79 -6.78 1.69 18.18
C ILE A 79 -5.37 2.26 18.02
N GLU A 80 -4.99 3.24 18.87
CA GLU A 80 -3.63 3.80 18.88
C GLU A 80 -2.57 2.73 19.24
N LEU A 81 -2.82 1.92 20.28
CA LEU A 81 -1.93 0.82 20.68
C LEU A 81 -1.80 -0.24 19.58
N LYS A 82 -2.91 -0.59 18.94
CA LYS A 82 -2.94 -1.53 17.82
C LYS A 82 -2.18 -0.99 16.61
N ALA A 83 -2.27 0.31 16.31
CA ALA A 83 -1.46 0.90 15.25
C ALA A 83 0.05 0.80 15.57
N LYS A 84 0.45 1.11 16.81
CA LYS A 84 1.85 1.01 17.26
C LYS A 84 2.40 -0.40 17.15
N SER A 85 1.62 -1.43 17.49
CA SER A 85 2.09 -2.83 17.39
C SER A 85 2.41 -3.25 15.95
N PHE A 86 1.82 -2.58 14.96
CA PHE A 86 2.11 -2.78 13.53
C PHE A 86 3.14 -1.78 12.97
N LYS A 87 3.91 -1.13 13.84
CA LYS A 87 4.94 -0.15 13.49
C LYS A 87 4.40 1.10 12.77
N TYR A 88 3.22 1.55 13.18
CA TYR A 88 2.66 2.84 12.78
C TYR A 88 2.75 3.84 13.93
N ASP A 89 3.28 5.02 13.63
CA ASP A 89 3.55 6.07 14.60
C ASP A 89 2.63 7.28 14.37
N ILE A 90 2.21 7.91 15.47
CA ILE A 90 1.39 9.11 15.42
C ILE A 90 2.27 10.27 14.94
N VAL A 91 1.95 10.83 13.79
CA VAL A 91 2.68 11.96 13.18
C VAL A 91 2.00 13.30 13.42
N ASN A 92 0.70 13.29 13.70
CA ASN A 92 -0.04 14.49 14.10
C ASN A 92 -1.24 14.09 14.96
N LYS A 93 -1.51 14.86 16.02
CA LYS A 93 -2.70 14.74 16.86
C LYS A 93 -3.22 16.15 17.10
N ASN A 94 -4.30 16.51 16.42
CA ASN A 94 -4.91 17.83 16.51
C ASN A 94 -6.38 17.69 16.92
N GLY A 95 -6.66 17.93 18.20
CA GLY A 95 -7.99 17.79 18.79
C GLY A 95 -8.62 16.42 18.49
N ASN A 96 -9.57 16.42 17.56
CA ASN A 96 -10.38 15.27 17.17
C ASN A 96 -9.79 14.45 16.02
N GLU A 97 -8.66 14.85 15.45
CA GLU A 97 -8.03 14.15 14.31
C GLU A 97 -6.63 13.65 14.67
N ILE A 98 -6.37 12.38 14.34
CA ILE A 98 -5.09 11.72 14.51
C ILE A 98 -4.64 11.20 13.16
N ILE A 99 -3.41 11.57 12.78
CA ILE A 99 -2.76 11.07 11.57
C ILE A 99 -1.66 10.12 12.01
N ILE A 100 -1.72 8.89 11.50
CA ILE A 100 -0.74 7.85 11.78
C ILE A 100 -0.04 7.45 10.49
N SER A 101 1.27 7.31 10.51
CA SER A 101 2.10 6.95 9.36
C SER A 101 2.91 5.69 9.68
N SER A 102 3.27 4.92 8.66
CA SER A 102 4.14 3.76 8.88
C SER A 102 5.57 4.21 9.14
N SER A 103 6.24 3.60 10.12
CA SER A 103 7.69 3.73 10.30
C SER A 103 8.49 3.29 9.07
N ASN A 104 7.91 2.42 8.23
CA ASN A 104 8.49 2.04 6.95
C ASN A 104 8.05 3.03 5.84
N LYS A 105 9.00 3.86 5.39
CA LYS A 105 8.78 4.85 4.32
C LYS A 105 8.22 4.26 3.03
N LEU A 106 8.57 3.02 2.68
CA LEU A 106 8.09 2.35 1.48
C LEU A 106 6.60 1.97 1.62
N MET A 107 6.18 1.53 2.81
CA MET A 107 4.76 1.28 3.09
C MET A 107 3.94 2.56 3.08
N ASP A 108 4.46 3.65 3.68
CA ASP A 108 3.80 4.97 3.64
C ASP A 108 3.70 5.50 2.19
N TRP A 109 4.72 5.25 1.37
CA TRP A 109 4.70 5.62 -0.04
C TRP A 109 3.63 4.86 -0.84
N PHE A 110 3.43 3.56 -0.58
CA PHE A 110 2.44 2.75 -1.29
C PHE A 110 1.01 2.94 -0.81
N TYR A 111 0.81 2.92 0.51
CA TYR A 111 -0.50 2.83 1.13
C TYR A 111 -0.94 4.13 1.80
N GLY A 112 -0.06 5.13 1.88
CA GLY A 112 -0.34 6.40 2.51
C GLY A 112 -0.49 6.31 4.02
N LYS A 113 -1.05 7.39 4.57
CA LYS A 113 -1.28 7.57 6.01
C LYS A 113 -2.68 7.06 6.40
N ILE A 114 -2.81 6.72 7.67
CA ILE A 114 -4.07 6.38 8.32
C ILE A 114 -4.60 7.67 8.96
N TYR A 115 -5.86 7.97 8.71
CA TYR A 115 -6.56 9.10 9.28
C TYR A 115 -7.61 8.58 10.25
N ILE A 116 -7.55 9.03 11.50
CA ILE A 116 -8.53 8.67 12.53
C ILE A 116 -9.21 9.95 12.97
N LYS A 117 -10.54 9.97 12.90
CA LYS A 117 -11.36 11.05 13.41
C LYS A 117 -12.20 10.56 14.58
N ASN A 118 -12.00 11.20 15.72
CA ASN A 118 -12.74 10.97 16.95
C ASN A 118 -13.91 11.96 17.02
N THR A 119 -15.12 11.48 16.72
CA THR A 119 -16.36 12.26 16.89
C THR A 119 -17.07 11.82 18.16
N ASP A 120 -18.08 12.53 18.64
CA ASP A 120 -18.72 12.23 19.93
C ASP A 120 -19.22 10.78 20.02
N ASP A 121 -19.82 10.27 18.95
CA ASP A 121 -20.53 8.98 18.96
C ASP A 121 -19.69 7.82 18.38
N LYS A 122 -18.72 8.13 17.52
CA LYS A 122 -18.00 7.14 16.71
C LYS A 122 -16.55 7.51 16.46
N ILE A 123 -15.75 6.49 16.19
CA ILE A 123 -14.37 6.61 15.70
C ILE A 123 -14.37 6.24 14.23
N VAL A 124 -13.93 7.16 13.38
CA VAL A 124 -13.87 6.98 11.93
C VAL A 124 -12.41 6.76 11.54
N ILE A 125 -12.12 5.64 10.88
CA ILE A 125 -10.77 5.31 10.43
C ILE A 125 -10.79 5.26 8.90
N THR A 126 -10.06 6.15 8.24
CA THR A 126 -9.84 6.14 6.79
C THR A 126 -8.41 5.76 6.49
N ALA A 127 -8.21 4.68 5.74
CA ALA A 127 -6.89 4.22 5.32
C ALA A 127 -6.99 3.36 4.05
N ALA A 128 -5.84 2.94 3.53
CA ALA A 128 -5.81 1.94 2.46
C ALA A 128 -6.55 0.66 2.88
N ARG A 129 -7.35 0.12 1.96
CA ARG A 129 -8.11 -1.12 2.10
C ARG A 129 -7.31 -2.26 2.73
N ASN A 130 -6.10 -2.52 2.26
CA ASN A 130 -5.25 -3.58 2.80
C ASN A 130 -4.83 -3.32 4.27
N ILE A 131 -4.55 -2.07 4.63
CA ILE A 131 -4.24 -1.70 6.03
C ILE A 131 -5.46 -1.97 6.91
N LEU A 132 -6.64 -1.53 6.48
CA LEU A 132 -7.88 -1.76 7.22
C LEU A 132 -8.18 -3.25 7.39
N PHE A 133 -8.14 -4.03 6.30
CA PHE A 133 -8.42 -5.47 6.38
C PHE A 133 -7.38 -6.25 7.19
N LYS A 134 -6.11 -5.84 7.17
CA LYS A 134 -5.06 -6.58 7.86
C LYS A 134 -5.00 -6.25 9.35
N TYR A 135 -5.22 -4.98 9.71
CA TYR A 135 -4.93 -4.51 11.07
C TYR A 135 -6.17 -4.02 11.82
N PHE A 136 -7.17 -3.50 11.11
CA PHE A 136 -8.40 -2.96 11.70
C PHE A 136 -9.63 -3.79 11.34
N ARG A 137 -9.42 -5.04 10.90
CA ARG A 137 -10.52 -5.96 10.54
C ARG A 137 -11.55 -5.95 11.66
N PRO A 138 -12.85 -5.73 11.37
CA PRO A 138 -13.88 -5.97 12.35
C PRO A 138 -13.72 -7.40 12.85
N ILE A 139 -13.63 -7.56 14.18
CA ILE A 139 -14.11 -8.80 14.77
C ILE A 139 -15.58 -8.84 14.33
N GLN A 140 -15.90 -9.74 13.40
CA GLN A 140 -17.25 -9.90 12.83
C GLN A 140 -18.23 -9.93 13.99
N ASN A 141 -18.93 -8.82 14.23
CA ASN A 141 -20.24 -8.87 14.87
C ASN A 141 -21.05 -7.60 14.70
N ASN A 142 -20.51 -6.42 14.37
CA ASN A 142 -21.36 -5.24 14.07
C ASN A 142 -20.59 -4.10 13.38
N MET A 143 -20.27 -4.21 12.08
CA MET A 143 -19.93 -3.03 11.28
C MET A 143 -20.82 -2.94 10.04
N ILE A 144 -21.54 -1.83 9.93
CA ILE A 144 -22.28 -1.47 8.72
C ILE A 144 -21.25 -0.94 7.71
N ILE A 145 -20.97 -1.75 6.68
CA ILE A 145 -20.23 -1.31 5.51
C ILE A 145 -21.23 -0.58 4.62
N ARG A 146 -21.04 0.72 4.39
CA ARG A 146 -21.79 1.51 3.40
C ARG A 146 -20.87 1.94 2.27
#